data_AF-A0A3B3Y5T1-F1
#
_entry.id   AF-A0A3B3Y5T1-F1
#
_cell.length_a   1.000
_cell.length_b   1.000
_cell.length_c   1.000
_cell.angle_alpha   90.00
_cell.angle_beta   90.00
_cell.angle_gamma   90.00
#
_symmetry.space_group_name_H-M   'P 1'
#
loop_
_entity.id
_entity.type
_entity.pdbx_description
1 polymer ?
#
loop_
_entity_poly.entity_id
_entity_poly.type
_entity_poly.pdbx_seq_one_letter_code
_entity_poly.pdbx_strand_id
1 'polypeptide(L)'
;MITMTLPVIATLYLDKTNQWEAVGFQKRTEALEHIKIGYKKEFAYRNNDGGFALFPYFSSGTWLTAYVAKVFAIAHGLVEVDKNVICGAIQFLILKSKNSAGMFKEDGYMYHFEMIGDVAGRDSHASMKAFCLIAMQESRSICSDIQDLNDVIYQSVTYLEQHLPQLTNPYAVAITSYALANENKLNKDILYQYAAPGNKSHWNSSTTHENTLEATAYALLALVNNRVKAKPIVRWLSQQQKSEGGYGSTQATIMVYQAVAEYWANAEEPKYDLNVDITLPGRSNLLKYNFFQGSQYATKSNKVGICSYFQVYVCVSQCWGEILMVSFYYAMPKEDVNDCTMFNLTVELTAGKLFMLDFLSRERNATMSILDIGLPTGFNFDKEDLDKMSKGPSRLFSKYEIDKILTDKGSLIIYLDRVSNTQPEMISFRIHQEVKVGMLQPAAVSIYEYYDRKPCKKFYRPGRETGELLSLCHGHVCGCAEGNQATCRKILLCFFSLSQKSNINTDGQKSQTQKSEYEQAEGELRTFIGYRHCRAALDLTPGQTYLIMGSSKDIRIDYKNRQYQYAFDENTWIEYWPTAEECQVEKYRPTCLGLEELVDQLQAFGCQMK
;
A
#
# COMPACT_ATOMS: atom_id res chain seq x y z
N MET A 1 10.47 3.26 -14.08
CA MET A 1 11.69 3.29 -13.25
C MET A 1 11.57 2.62 -11.89
N ILE A 2 10.60 2.95 -11.03
CA ILE A 2 10.51 2.44 -9.64
C ILE A 2 10.61 0.91 -9.54
N THR A 3 9.96 0.19 -10.46
CA THR A 3 9.96 -1.29 -10.52
C THR A 3 11.26 -1.89 -11.03
N MET A 4 12.11 -1.12 -11.71
CA MET A 4 13.39 -1.56 -12.24
C MET A 4 14.53 -1.22 -11.28
N THR A 5 14.51 -0.04 -10.66
CA THR A 5 15.69 0.42 -9.94
C THR A 5 15.97 -0.38 -8.66
N LEU A 6 14.93 -0.84 -7.97
CA LEU A 6 15.09 -1.68 -6.78
C LEU A 6 15.75 -3.04 -7.11
N PRO A 7 15.29 -3.81 -8.12
CA PRO A 7 16.01 -5.00 -8.58
C PRO A 7 17.45 -4.73 -9.04
N VAL A 8 17.71 -3.65 -9.79
CA VAL A 8 19.06 -3.29 -10.26
C VAL A 8 20.00 -3.07 -9.08
N ILE A 9 19.60 -2.24 -8.12
CA ILE A 9 20.48 -1.88 -7.01
C ILE A 9 20.67 -3.01 -6.01
N ALA A 10 19.63 -3.81 -5.75
CA ALA A 10 19.74 -5.00 -4.91
C ALA A 10 20.68 -6.03 -5.54
N THR A 11 20.58 -6.25 -6.86
CA THR A 11 21.48 -7.15 -7.60
C THR A 11 22.91 -6.64 -7.55
N LEU A 12 23.13 -5.35 -7.79
CA LEU A 12 24.46 -4.73 -7.70
C LEU A 12 25.07 -4.87 -6.31
N TYR A 13 24.28 -4.60 -5.26
CA TYR A 13 24.72 -4.74 -3.87
C TYR A 13 25.13 -6.18 -3.56
N LEU A 14 24.30 -7.16 -3.91
CA LEU A 14 24.57 -8.58 -3.64
C LEU A 14 25.74 -9.12 -4.46
N ASP A 15 25.90 -8.67 -5.71
CA ASP A 15 27.05 -8.99 -6.56
C ASP A 15 28.34 -8.41 -5.96
N LYS A 16 28.36 -7.14 -5.57
CA LYS A 16 29.54 -6.46 -5.01
C LYS A 16 29.97 -7.00 -3.65
N THR A 17 29.02 -7.48 -2.86
CA THR A 17 29.27 -7.98 -1.51
C THR A 17 29.32 -9.51 -1.42
N ASN A 18 29.16 -10.23 -2.55
CA ASN A 18 29.14 -11.69 -2.63
C ASN A 18 28.12 -12.37 -1.70
N GLN A 19 26.91 -11.80 -1.57
CA GLN A 19 25.90 -12.24 -0.59
C GLN A 19 24.78 -13.14 -1.16
N TRP A 20 24.90 -13.63 -2.40
CA TRP A 20 23.85 -14.45 -3.01
C TRP A 20 23.58 -15.79 -2.32
N GLU A 21 24.57 -16.37 -1.64
CA GLU A 21 24.40 -17.62 -0.90
C GLU A 21 23.34 -17.50 0.20
N ALA A 22 23.35 -16.38 0.94
CA ALA A 22 22.41 -16.13 2.03
C ALA A 22 20.96 -15.91 1.54
N VAL A 23 20.81 -15.37 0.33
CA VAL A 23 19.52 -15.01 -0.26
C VAL A 23 18.94 -16.17 -1.10
N GLY A 24 19.83 -17.00 -1.65
CA GLY A 24 19.56 -18.09 -2.58
C GLY A 24 19.98 -17.71 -4.01
N PHE A 25 20.93 -18.47 -4.58
CA PHE A 25 21.49 -18.20 -5.92
C PHE A 25 20.43 -18.13 -7.02
N GLN A 26 19.33 -18.87 -6.90
CA GLN A 26 18.22 -18.86 -7.87
C GLN A 26 17.59 -17.46 -8.01
N LYS A 27 17.53 -16.69 -6.91
CA LYS A 27 16.95 -15.34 -6.91
C LYS A 27 17.75 -14.35 -7.73
N ARG A 28 19.03 -14.61 -8.02
CA ARG A 28 19.80 -13.78 -8.94
C ARG A 28 19.18 -13.81 -10.33
N THR A 29 18.81 -14.99 -10.82
CA THR A 29 18.18 -15.15 -12.14
C THR A 29 16.83 -14.45 -12.19
N GLU A 30 16.02 -14.59 -11.14
CA GLU A 30 14.72 -13.88 -11.02
C GLU A 30 14.92 -12.36 -11.04
N ALA A 31 15.91 -11.85 -10.30
CA ALA A 31 16.24 -10.44 -10.28
C ALA A 31 16.64 -9.92 -11.67
N LEU A 32 17.48 -10.67 -12.41
CA LEU A 32 17.85 -10.32 -13.79
C LEU A 32 16.64 -10.30 -14.72
N GLU A 33 15.69 -11.23 -14.59
CA GLU A 33 14.46 -11.20 -15.37
C GLU A 33 13.58 -9.99 -15.03
N HIS A 34 13.47 -9.62 -13.75
CA HIS A 34 12.79 -8.39 -13.35
C HIS A 34 13.46 -7.14 -13.94
N ILE A 35 14.79 -7.09 -13.99
CA ILE A 35 15.54 -5.99 -14.63
C ILE A 35 15.23 -5.95 -16.13
N LYS A 36 15.22 -7.09 -16.84
CA LYS A 36 14.86 -7.15 -18.27
C LYS A 36 13.43 -6.69 -18.53
N ILE A 37 12.47 -7.12 -17.71
CA ILE A 37 11.07 -6.67 -17.79
C ILE A 37 10.98 -5.17 -17.55
N GLY A 38 11.69 -4.66 -16.54
CA GLY A 38 11.80 -3.25 -16.22
C GLY A 38 12.31 -2.43 -17.40
N TYR A 39 13.42 -2.87 -18.02
CA TYR A 39 14.00 -2.24 -19.21
C TYR A 39 13.01 -2.17 -20.38
N LYS A 40 12.34 -3.28 -20.71
CA LYS A 40 11.32 -3.32 -21.78
C LYS A 40 10.15 -2.37 -21.51
N LYS A 41 9.70 -2.28 -20.26
CA LYS A 41 8.63 -1.36 -19.86
C LYS A 41 9.06 0.09 -19.95
N GLU A 42 10.28 0.40 -19.50
CA GLU A 42 10.82 1.77 -19.51
C GLU A 42 11.07 2.27 -20.94
N PHE A 43 11.46 1.38 -21.86
CA PHE A 43 11.65 1.72 -23.27
C PHE A 43 10.38 2.33 -23.90
N ALA A 44 9.18 1.98 -23.43
CA ALA A 44 7.93 2.54 -23.92
C ALA A 44 7.74 4.04 -23.61
N TYR A 45 8.55 4.61 -22.71
CA TYR A 45 8.52 6.01 -22.29
C TYR A 45 9.61 6.87 -22.97
N ARG A 46 10.36 6.28 -23.90
CA ARG A 46 11.38 6.96 -24.69
C ARG A 46 10.76 7.75 -25.83
N ASN A 47 11.17 9.00 -25.96
CA ASN A 47 10.79 9.87 -27.07
C ASN A 47 11.78 9.77 -28.24
N ASN A 48 11.37 10.27 -29.42
CA ASN A 48 12.18 10.25 -30.64
C ASN A 48 13.46 11.10 -30.55
N ASP A 49 13.50 12.07 -29.62
CA ASP A 49 14.67 12.90 -29.35
C ASP A 49 15.74 12.20 -28.49
N GLY A 50 15.51 10.94 -28.11
CA GLY A 50 16.39 10.15 -27.26
C GLY A 50 16.17 10.36 -25.75
N GLY A 51 15.36 11.35 -25.36
CA GLY A 51 15.00 11.60 -23.97
C GLY A 51 13.84 10.74 -23.47
N PHE A 52 13.56 10.84 -22.18
CA PHE A 52 12.49 10.13 -21.49
C PHE A 52 11.48 11.11 -20.90
N ALA A 53 10.20 10.73 -20.94
CA ALA A 53 9.09 11.50 -20.40
C ALA A 53 8.17 10.63 -19.54
N LEU A 54 7.39 11.24 -18.65
CA LEU A 54 6.41 10.50 -17.83
C LEU A 54 5.36 9.78 -18.68
N PHE A 55 5.03 10.36 -19.84
CA PHE A 55 4.27 9.68 -20.88
C PHE A 55 4.77 10.13 -22.26
N PRO A 56 4.61 9.31 -23.32
CA PRO A 56 5.22 9.56 -24.65
C PRO A 56 4.78 10.84 -25.38
N TYR A 57 3.72 11.50 -24.90
CA TYR A 57 3.20 12.74 -25.48
C TYR A 57 3.71 14.00 -24.77
N PHE A 58 4.38 13.85 -23.61
CA PHE A 58 5.05 14.95 -22.94
C PHE A 58 6.44 15.18 -23.53
N SER A 59 6.94 16.42 -23.39
CA SER A 59 8.34 16.72 -23.66
C SER A 59 9.26 15.92 -22.74
N SER A 60 10.40 15.49 -23.30
CA SER A 60 11.43 14.79 -22.55
C SER A 60 11.97 15.65 -21.40
N GLY A 61 12.00 15.08 -20.19
CA GLY A 61 12.53 15.75 -19.00
C GLY A 61 14.03 15.55 -18.85
N THR A 62 14.74 16.60 -18.43
CA THR A 62 16.20 16.60 -18.32
C THR A 62 16.66 15.67 -17.21
N TRP A 63 16.11 15.84 -16.00
CA TRP A 63 16.40 15.04 -14.83
C TRP A 63 15.98 13.57 -15.04
N LEU A 64 14.78 13.34 -15.58
CA LEU A 64 14.28 11.97 -15.80
C LEU A 64 15.18 11.24 -16.80
N THR A 65 15.57 11.90 -17.89
CA THR A 65 16.49 11.33 -18.88
C THR A 65 17.85 11.00 -18.25
N ALA A 66 18.42 11.89 -17.44
CA ALA A 66 19.66 11.63 -16.72
C ALA A 66 19.55 10.45 -15.74
N TYR A 67 18.44 10.37 -15.01
CA TYR A 67 18.19 9.28 -14.07
C TYR A 67 18.03 7.93 -14.79
N VAL A 68 17.28 7.88 -15.90
CA VAL A 68 17.14 6.66 -16.71
C VAL A 68 18.49 6.24 -17.30
N ALA A 69 19.25 7.19 -17.86
CA ALA A 69 20.60 6.93 -18.40
C ALA A 69 21.53 6.33 -17.33
N LYS A 70 21.54 6.91 -16.12
CA LYS A 70 22.31 6.40 -14.99
C LYS A 70 21.94 4.94 -14.65
N VAL A 71 20.66 4.67 -14.44
CA VAL A 71 20.21 3.31 -14.05
C VAL A 71 20.44 2.31 -15.19
N PHE A 72 20.27 2.70 -16.45
CA PHE A 72 20.57 1.84 -17.59
C PHE A 72 22.06 1.57 -17.75
N ALA A 73 22.93 2.53 -17.44
CA ALA A 73 24.37 2.31 -17.41
C ALA A 73 24.76 1.25 -16.37
N ILE A 74 24.17 1.31 -15.17
CA ILE A 74 24.34 0.26 -14.14
C ILE A 74 23.79 -1.08 -14.64
N ALA A 75 22.57 -1.08 -15.20
CA ALA A 75 21.91 -2.30 -15.67
C ALA A 75 22.63 -2.96 -16.87
N HIS A 76 23.35 -2.19 -17.70
CA HIS A 76 24.15 -2.69 -18.82
C HIS A 76 25.25 -3.67 -18.36
N GLY A 77 25.74 -3.54 -17.13
CA GLY A 77 26.67 -4.51 -16.52
C GLY A 77 26.01 -5.80 -16.01
N LEU A 78 24.67 -5.86 -15.96
CA LEU A 78 23.91 -6.97 -15.39
C LEU A 78 23.10 -7.74 -16.46
N VAL A 79 22.50 -7.02 -17.41
CA VAL A 79 21.66 -7.56 -18.49
C VAL A 79 21.99 -6.88 -19.81
N GLU A 80 21.57 -7.49 -20.92
CA GLU A 80 21.72 -6.90 -22.25
C GLU A 80 20.82 -5.66 -22.39
N VAL A 81 21.44 -4.48 -22.35
CA VAL A 81 20.81 -3.18 -22.58
C VAL A 81 21.39 -2.59 -23.86
N ASP A 82 20.53 -2.14 -24.78
CA ASP A 82 20.97 -1.55 -26.05
C ASP A 82 21.74 -0.24 -25.80
N LYS A 83 23.02 -0.24 -26.19
CA LYS A 83 23.91 0.92 -26.09
C LYS A 83 23.31 2.16 -26.75
N ASN A 84 22.58 2.03 -27.86
CA ASN A 84 21.99 3.17 -28.56
C ASN A 84 20.92 3.88 -27.73
N VAL A 85 20.26 3.18 -26.81
CA VAL A 85 19.27 3.76 -25.90
C VAL A 85 19.95 4.65 -24.87
N ILE A 86 21.02 4.15 -24.24
CA ILE A 86 21.83 4.90 -23.28
C ILE A 86 22.47 6.11 -23.96
N CYS A 87 23.13 5.89 -25.10
CA CYS A 87 23.85 6.94 -25.79
C CYS A 87 22.92 7.98 -26.43
N GLY A 88 21.71 7.60 -26.83
CA GLY A 88 20.67 8.55 -27.25
C GLY A 88 20.25 9.49 -26.11
N ALA A 89 20.09 8.95 -24.90
CA ALA A 89 19.81 9.77 -23.72
C ALA A 89 20.97 10.72 -23.37
N ILE A 90 22.22 10.25 -23.49
CA ILE A 90 23.40 11.11 -23.29
C ILE A 90 23.51 12.20 -24.36
N GLN A 91 23.23 11.90 -25.63
CA GLN A 91 23.17 12.89 -26.70
C GLN A 91 22.11 13.96 -26.41
N PHE A 92 20.91 13.56 -25.96
CA PHE A 92 19.87 14.49 -25.54
C PHE A 92 20.40 15.45 -24.45
N LEU A 93 21.07 14.94 -23.42
CA LEU A 93 21.63 15.77 -22.34
C LEU A 93 22.74 16.72 -22.84
N ILE A 94 23.60 16.27 -23.77
CA ILE A 94 24.62 17.12 -24.40
C ILE A 94 23.98 18.26 -25.19
N LEU A 95 22.89 18.00 -25.91
CA LEU A 95 22.16 19.05 -26.62
C LEU A 95 21.53 20.05 -25.64
N LYS A 96 20.98 19.57 -24.53
CA LYS A 96 20.44 20.42 -23.46
C LYS A 96 21.51 21.28 -22.79
N SER A 97 22.72 20.77 -22.60
CA SER A 97 23.82 21.55 -22.01
C SER A 97 24.28 22.71 -22.90
N LYS A 98 24.11 22.60 -24.22
CA LYS A 98 24.55 23.60 -25.21
C LYS A 98 23.56 24.76 -25.40
N ASN A 99 22.26 24.55 -25.21
CA ASN A 99 21.22 25.51 -25.58
C ASN A 99 20.97 26.64 -24.55
N SER A 100 21.46 26.53 -23.31
CA SER A 100 21.10 27.46 -22.23
C SER A 100 22.31 27.89 -21.40
N ALA A 101 23.17 28.79 -21.87
CA ALA A 101 24.30 29.35 -21.09
C ALA A 101 25.18 28.31 -20.34
N GLY A 102 25.19 27.04 -20.76
CA GLY A 102 25.85 25.94 -20.05
C GLY A 102 25.13 25.43 -18.79
N MET A 103 23.90 25.86 -18.49
CA MET A 103 23.08 25.44 -17.35
C MET A 103 21.98 24.46 -17.78
N PHE A 104 21.85 23.35 -17.06
CA PHE A 104 20.75 22.41 -17.24
C PHE A 104 19.49 22.96 -16.59
N LYS A 105 18.40 23.05 -17.35
CA LYS A 105 17.06 23.37 -16.85
C LYS A 105 16.15 22.16 -17.05
N GLU A 106 15.23 21.96 -16.10
CA GLU A 106 14.15 21.00 -16.28
C GLU A 106 13.10 21.59 -17.22
N ASP A 107 13.03 21.05 -18.44
CA ASP A 107 12.07 21.45 -19.47
C ASP A 107 10.89 20.45 -19.60
N GLY A 108 10.95 19.32 -18.88
CA GLY A 108 9.91 18.28 -18.88
C GLY A 108 8.81 18.58 -17.86
N TYR A 109 7.59 18.12 -18.17
CA TYR A 109 6.52 18.13 -17.18
C TYR A 109 6.79 17.05 -16.14
N MET A 110 6.91 17.43 -14.86
CA MET A 110 7.22 16.51 -13.78
C MET A 110 6.15 16.58 -12.68
N TYR A 111 5.41 15.48 -12.51
CA TYR A 111 4.40 15.35 -11.46
C TYR A 111 4.99 14.93 -10.09
N HIS A 112 6.25 14.47 -10.08
CA HIS A 112 6.87 13.77 -8.95
C HIS A 112 8.17 14.44 -8.51
N PHE A 113 8.05 15.61 -7.87
CA PHE A 113 9.22 16.33 -7.35
C PHE A 113 9.96 15.53 -6.26
N GLU A 114 9.28 14.60 -5.58
CA GLU A 114 9.88 13.73 -4.57
C GLU A 114 10.92 12.76 -5.17
N MET A 115 10.77 12.40 -6.45
CA MET A 115 11.78 11.59 -7.14
C MET A 115 13.03 12.39 -7.47
N ILE A 116 12.95 13.72 -7.57
CA ILE A 116 14.09 14.60 -7.83
C ILE A 116 15.01 14.68 -6.60
N GLY A 117 14.48 14.40 -5.41
CA GLY A 117 15.15 14.70 -4.15
C GLY A 117 15.32 16.20 -3.97
N ASP A 118 16.44 16.63 -3.39
CA ASP A 118 16.74 18.06 -3.19
C ASP A 118 17.50 18.68 -4.38
N VAL A 119 17.58 17.99 -5.55
CA VAL A 119 18.22 18.53 -6.75
C VAL A 119 17.53 19.83 -7.21
N ALA A 120 16.20 19.93 -7.06
CA ALA A 120 15.46 21.15 -7.37
C ALA A 120 15.45 22.19 -6.22
N GLY A 121 16.16 21.93 -5.13
CA GLY A 121 16.20 22.77 -3.93
C GLY A 121 17.07 24.02 -4.09
N ARG A 122 17.57 24.54 -2.96
CA ARG A 122 18.56 25.63 -2.98
C ARG A 122 19.82 25.18 -3.72
N ASP A 123 20.42 26.09 -4.46
CA ASP A 123 21.56 25.84 -5.36
C ASP A 123 21.25 24.83 -6.50
N SER A 124 19.99 24.82 -6.97
CA SER A 124 19.50 23.89 -8.02
C SER A 124 20.31 23.86 -9.31
N HIS A 125 20.92 24.98 -9.68
CA HIS A 125 21.79 25.10 -10.85
C HIS A 125 23.02 24.17 -10.74
N ALA A 126 23.60 24.05 -9.53
CA ALA A 126 24.76 23.21 -9.28
C ALA A 126 24.37 21.73 -9.13
N SER A 127 23.34 21.43 -8.34
CA SER A 127 22.87 20.05 -8.12
C SER A 127 22.33 19.42 -9.41
N MET A 128 21.56 20.14 -10.24
CA MET A 128 21.05 19.61 -11.51
C MET A 128 22.20 19.29 -12.48
N LYS A 129 23.18 20.20 -12.56
CA LYS A 129 24.37 20.01 -13.39
C LYS A 129 25.25 18.86 -12.89
N ALA A 130 25.44 18.75 -11.57
CA ALA A 130 26.14 17.62 -10.96
C ALA A 130 25.43 16.30 -11.24
N PHE A 131 24.10 16.24 -11.11
CA PHE A 131 23.32 15.04 -11.39
C PHE A 131 23.44 14.58 -12.85
N CYS A 132 23.30 15.50 -13.80
CA CYS A 132 23.48 15.20 -15.23
C CYS A 132 24.92 14.76 -15.54
N LEU A 133 25.91 15.42 -14.93
CA LEU A 133 27.33 15.07 -15.06
C LEU A 133 27.61 13.66 -14.55
N ILE A 134 27.06 13.26 -13.39
CA ILE A 134 27.20 11.91 -12.84
C ILE A 134 26.66 10.87 -13.83
N ALA A 135 25.48 11.10 -14.43
CA ALA A 135 24.91 10.20 -15.43
C ALA A 135 25.80 10.07 -16.68
N MET A 136 26.40 11.18 -17.13
CA MET A 136 27.38 11.18 -18.23
C MET A 136 28.67 10.43 -17.88
N GLN A 137 29.19 10.61 -16.66
CA GLN A 137 30.39 9.95 -16.15
C GLN A 137 30.18 8.43 -16.03
N GLU A 138 29.06 7.98 -15.46
CA GLU A 138 28.74 6.55 -15.32
C GLU A 138 28.49 5.87 -16.69
N SER A 139 28.03 6.63 -17.69
CA SER A 139 27.81 6.13 -19.07
C SER A 139 29.04 6.27 -19.98
N ARG A 140 30.14 6.84 -19.50
CA ARG A 140 31.30 7.25 -20.33
C ARG A 140 31.97 6.08 -21.06
N SER A 141 32.10 4.93 -20.40
CA SER A 141 32.70 3.72 -21.00
C SER A 141 31.81 3.08 -22.07
N ILE A 142 30.49 3.24 -21.94
CA ILE A 142 29.50 2.70 -22.89
C ILE A 142 29.43 3.60 -24.12
N CYS A 143 29.40 4.92 -23.93
CA CYS A 143 29.17 5.92 -24.98
C CYS A 143 30.44 6.64 -25.47
N SER A 144 31.56 5.93 -25.51
CA SER A 144 32.87 6.44 -25.95
C SER A 144 32.88 7.04 -27.37
N ASP A 145 31.93 6.63 -28.22
CA ASP A 145 31.87 7.03 -29.63
C ASP A 145 31.31 8.46 -29.82
N ILE A 146 30.73 9.05 -28.77
CA ILE A 146 30.23 10.42 -28.79
C ILE A 146 31.41 11.39 -28.62
N GLN A 147 31.78 12.08 -29.69
CA GLN A 147 32.93 13.00 -29.70
C GLN A 147 32.81 14.11 -28.63
N ASP A 148 31.64 14.73 -28.51
CA ASP A 148 31.41 15.88 -27.61
C ASP A 148 31.35 15.52 -26.13
N LEU A 149 31.27 14.23 -25.77
CA LEU A 149 30.98 13.81 -24.39
C LEU A 149 32.07 14.25 -23.41
N ASN A 150 33.34 14.04 -23.76
CA ASN A 150 34.46 14.41 -22.91
C ASN A 150 34.57 15.93 -22.71
N ASP A 151 34.27 16.70 -23.75
CA ASP A 151 34.32 18.17 -23.69
C ASP A 151 33.23 18.73 -22.77
N VAL A 152 32.00 18.19 -22.87
CA VAL A 152 30.90 18.59 -21.98
C VAL A 152 31.15 18.17 -20.53
N ILE A 153 31.74 17.00 -20.30
CA ILE A 153 32.20 16.57 -18.97
C ILE A 153 33.21 17.58 -18.42
N TYR A 154 34.25 17.92 -19.19
CA TYR A 154 35.29 18.86 -18.77
C TYR A 154 34.74 20.26 -18.45
N GLN A 155 33.86 20.79 -19.30
CA GLN A 155 33.20 22.07 -19.07
C GLN A 155 32.31 22.05 -17.82
N SER A 156 31.60 20.95 -17.59
CA SER A 156 30.72 20.79 -16.44
C SER A 156 31.50 20.70 -15.14
N VAL A 157 32.60 19.94 -15.13
CA VAL A 157 33.53 19.83 -14.00
C VAL A 157 34.12 21.19 -13.66
N THR A 158 34.61 21.93 -14.66
CA THR A 158 35.20 23.27 -14.47
C THR A 158 34.19 24.25 -13.88
N TYR A 159 32.96 24.23 -14.37
CA TYR A 159 31.88 25.07 -13.83
C TYR A 159 31.59 24.73 -12.37
N LEU A 160 31.42 23.45 -12.04
CA LEU A 160 31.09 23.00 -10.69
C LEU A 160 32.23 23.28 -9.70
N GLU A 161 33.48 23.10 -10.12
CA GLU A 161 34.67 23.40 -9.31
C GLU A 161 34.74 24.88 -8.92
N GLN A 162 34.41 25.79 -9.86
CA GLN A 162 34.37 27.23 -9.61
C GLN A 162 33.24 27.67 -8.66
N HIS A 163 32.08 27.02 -8.74
CA HIS A 163 30.89 27.39 -7.95
C HIS A 163 30.82 26.67 -6.59
N LEU A 164 31.54 25.55 -6.41
CA LEU A 164 31.55 24.75 -5.18
C LEU A 164 31.72 25.59 -3.88
N PRO A 165 32.63 26.58 -3.79
CA PRO A 165 32.80 27.38 -2.57
C PRO A 165 31.63 28.31 -2.25
N GLN A 166 30.76 28.59 -3.23
CA GLN A 166 29.61 29.49 -3.09
C GLN A 166 28.33 28.74 -2.70
N LEU A 167 28.34 27.41 -2.77
CA LEU A 167 27.18 26.58 -2.43
C LEU A 167 26.92 26.65 -0.94
N THR A 168 25.64 26.73 -0.58
CA THR A 168 25.16 26.83 0.81
C THR A 168 24.34 25.62 1.23
N ASN A 169 23.73 24.91 0.27
CA ASN A 169 22.95 23.71 0.54
C ASN A 169 23.87 22.48 0.74
N PRO A 170 23.86 21.81 1.92
CA PRO A 170 24.67 20.62 2.15
C PRO A 170 24.43 19.50 1.14
N TYR A 171 23.19 19.35 0.65
CA TYR A 171 22.86 18.39 -0.40
C TYR A 171 23.58 18.73 -1.71
N ALA A 172 23.50 19.99 -2.15
CA ALA A 172 24.15 20.46 -3.39
C ALA A 172 25.69 20.32 -3.29
N VAL A 173 26.26 20.59 -2.12
CA VAL A 173 27.69 20.37 -1.85
C VAL A 173 28.07 18.90 -1.97
N ALA A 174 27.28 17.98 -1.39
CA ALA A 174 27.57 16.56 -1.40
C ALA A 174 27.51 15.95 -2.82
N ILE A 175 26.44 16.22 -3.58
CA ILE A 175 26.30 15.72 -4.97
C ILE A 175 27.36 16.32 -5.89
N THR A 176 27.68 17.61 -5.74
CA THR A 176 28.74 18.27 -6.51
C THR A 176 30.11 17.69 -6.18
N SER A 177 30.38 17.45 -4.90
CA SER A 177 31.63 16.81 -4.46
C SER A 177 31.80 15.40 -5.02
N TYR A 178 30.71 14.63 -5.15
CA TYR A 178 30.74 13.32 -5.80
C TYR A 178 31.03 13.43 -7.30
N ALA A 179 30.38 14.34 -8.02
CA ALA A 179 30.63 14.55 -9.44
C ALA A 179 32.10 14.97 -9.71
N LEU A 180 32.68 15.81 -8.85
CA LEU A 180 34.09 16.20 -8.91
C LEU A 180 35.04 15.07 -8.47
N ALA A 181 34.64 14.26 -7.49
CA ALA A 181 35.40 13.10 -7.01
C ALA A 181 35.64 12.08 -8.12
N ASN A 182 34.70 11.90 -9.04
CA ASN A 182 34.84 11.00 -10.19
C ASN A 182 35.94 11.43 -11.18
N GLU A 183 36.36 12.70 -11.15
CA GLU A 183 37.47 13.24 -11.95
C GLU A 183 38.70 13.57 -11.08
N ASN A 184 38.79 12.95 -9.89
CA ASN A 184 39.89 13.15 -8.92
C ASN A 184 40.04 14.60 -8.42
N LYS A 185 38.97 15.40 -8.45
CA LYS A 185 38.94 16.81 -8.02
C LYS A 185 38.17 17.03 -6.71
N LEU A 186 38.18 16.04 -5.82
CA LEU A 186 37.47 16.14 -4.55
C LEU A 186 38.11 17.16 -3.61
N ASN A 187 37.37 18.22 -3.27
CA ASN A 187 37.72 19.11 -2.16
C ASN A 187 37.11 18.61 -0.85
N LYS A 188 37.92 17.91 -0.05
CA LYS A 188 37.47 17.30 1.22
C LYS A 188 37.14 18.34 2.29
N ASP A 189 37.82 19.48 2.28
CA ASP A 189 37.65 20.52 3.29
C ASP A 189 36.27 21.17 3.17
N ILE A 190 35.87 21.52 1.95
CA ILE A 190 34.52 22.04 1.67
C ILE A 190 33.46 20.97 1.99
N LEU A 191 33.66 19.72 1.55
CA LEU A 191 32.70 18.66 1.83
C LEU A 191 32.49 18.48 3.34
N TYR A 192 33.57 18.42 4.13
CA TYR A 192 33.47 18.24 5.58
C TYR A 192 33.02 19.47 6.36
N GLN A 193 33.10 20.68 5.78
CA GLN A 193 32.56 21.89 6.38
C GLN A 193 31.04 21.79 6.59
N TYR A 194 30.35 21.07 5.71
CA TYR A 194 28.91 20.85 5.76
C TYR A 194 28.49 19.53 6.43
N ALA A 195 29.45 18.77 6.97
CA ALA A 195 29.17 17.54 7.69
C ALA A 195 28.64 17.83 9.11
N ALA A 196 27.85 16.91 9.65
CA ALA A 196 27.35 17.00 11.02
C ALA A 196 28.51 17.18 12.04
N PRO A 197 28.36 18.10 13.01
CA PRO A 197 29.42 18.41 13.97
C PRO A 197 29.80 17.18 14.80
N GLY A 198 31.10 17.08 15.13
CA GLY A 198 31.65 15.94 15.87
C GLY A 198 32.19 14.86 14.94
N ASN A 199 31.43 13.78 14.73
CA ASN A 199 31.91 12.57 14.05
C ASN A 199 31.80 12.61 12.51
N LYS A 200 31.34 13.73 11.91
CA LYS A 200 31.18 13.91 10.46
C LYS A 200 30.41 12.75 9.81
N SER A 201 29.33 12.31 10.47
CA SER A 201 28.57 11.12 10.09
C SER A 201 27.58 11.31 8.94
N HIS A 202 27.03 12.52 8.75
CA HIS A 202 25.98 12.76 7.78
C HIS A 202 25.92 14.23 7.33
N TRP A 203 25.18 14.50 6.24
CA TRP A 203 24.97 15.83 5.64
C TRP A 203 23.49 16.20 5.67
N ASN A 204 23.11 17.06 6.61
CA ASN A 204 21.72 17.45 6.81
C ASN A 204 21.18 18.30 5.65
N SER A 205 20.14 17.81 4.98
CA SER A 205 19.36 18.63 4.04
C SER A 205 18.32 19.46 4.81
N SER A 206 18.00 20.63 4.28
CA SER A 206 17.01 21.54 4.89
C SER A 206 15.55 21.17 4.59
N THR A 207 15.30 20.18 3.74
CA THR A 207 13.94 19.82 3.26
C THR A 207 13.35 18.60 3.95
N THR A 208 13.94 17.41 3.80
CA THR A 208 13.41 16.17 4.37
C THR A 208 14.52 15.27 4.92
N HIS A 209 14.14 14.30 5.76
CA HIS A 209 15.07 13.27 6.26
C HIS A 209 15.56 12.38 5.12
N GLU A 210 14.68 12.02 4.18
CA GLU A 210 15.03 11.25 2.98
C GLU A 210 16.13 11.94 2.14
N ASN A 211 16.06 13.27 2.00
CA ASN A 211 17.08 14.04 1.28
C ASN A 211 18.42 14.08 2.02
N THR A 212 18.41 14.01 3.36
CA THR A 212 19.62 13.89 4.19
C THR A 212 20.31 12.54 3.96
N LEU A 213 19.54 11.46 3.79
CA LEU A 213 20.07 10.13 3.45
C LEU A 213 20.74 10.15 2.08
N GLU A 214 20.09 10.77 1.09
CA GLU A 214 20.61 10.90 -0.27
C GLU A 214 21.90 11.75 -0.31
N ALA A 215 21.91 12.92 0.34
CA ALA A 215 23.11 13.75 0.46
C ALA A 215 24.28 12.99 1.10
N THR A 216 24.00 12.27 2.18
CA THR A 216 24.99 11.48 2.91
C THR A 216 25.54 10.33 2.05
N ALA A 217 24.70 9.71 1.22
CA ALA A 217 25.13 8.68 0.27
C ALA A 217 26.06 9.24 -0.82
N TYR A 218 25.77 10.42 -1.39
CA TYR A 218 26.69 11.09 -2.32
C TYR A 218 28.04 11.41 -1.66
N ALA A 219 28.01 11.93 -0.43
CA ALA A 219 29.23 12.21 0.31
C ALA A 219 30.06 10.94 0.57
N LEU A 220 29.40 9.82 0.91
CA LEU A 220 30.05 8.52 1.07
C LEU A 220 30.71 8.06 -0.25
N LEU A 221 30.00 8.13 -1.38
CA LEU A 221 30.55 7.78 -2.70
C LEU A 221 31.76 8.65 -3.07
N ALA A 222 31.67 9.96 -2.83
CA ALA A 222 32.78 10.89 -3.09
C ALA A 222 34.05 10.48 -2.33
N LEU A 223 33.90 10.17 -1.05
CA LEU A 223 34.98 9.77 -0.15
C LEU A 223 35.56 8.40 -0.52
N VAL A 224 34.70 7.40 -0.78
CA VAL A 224 35.11 6.03 -1.13
C VAL A 224 35.87 5.99 -2.44
N ASN A 225 35.39 6.70 -3.47
CA ASN A 225 36.07 6.78 -4.78
C ASN A 225 37.48 7.37 -4.67
N ASN A 226 37.72 8.23 -3.66
CA ASN A 226 39.03 8.83 -3.37
C ASN A 226 39.77 8.13 -2.21
N ARG A 227 39.41 6.88 -1.91
CA ARG A 227 40.04 6.00 -0.90
C ARG A 227 40.10 6.61 0.51
N VAL A 228 39.11 7.43 0.87
CA VAL A 228 39.00 8.02 2.21
C VAL A 228 38.17 7.11 3.11
N LYS A 229 38.67 6.86 4.33
CA LYS A 229 37.94 6.05 5.32
C LYS A 229 36.67 6.78 5.76
N ALA A 230 35.52 6.15 5.55
CA ALA A 230 34.19 6.73 5.75
C ALA A 230 33.30 5.92 6.72
N LYS A 231 33.91 5.14 7.62
CA LYS A 231 33.20 4.24 8.56
C LYS A 231 32.08 4.89 9.39
N PRO A 232 32.23 6.13 9.94
CA PRO A 232 31.14 6.78 10.67
C PRO A 232 29.88 7.00 9.83
N ILE A 233 30.05 7.24 8.53
CA ILE A 233 28.95 7.53 7.61
C ILE A 233 28.15 6.25 7.33
N VAL A 234 28.85 5.15 7.06
CA VAL A 234 28.22 3.83 6.82
C VAL A 234 27.44 3.38 8.06
N ARG A 235 28.03 3.51 9.25
CA ARG A 235 27.34 3.19 10.51
C ARG A 235 26.06 4.00 10.68
N TRP A 236 26.12 5.31 10.42
CA TRP A 236 24.95 6.16 10.52
C TRP A 236 23.87 5.74 9.52
N LEU A 237 24.22 5.48 8.25
CA LEU A 237 23.28 5.02 7.23
C LEU A 237 22.62 3.68 7.57
N SER A 238 23.35 2.73 8.17
CA SER A 238 22.79 1.44 8.61
C SER A 238 21.67 1.61 9.65
N GLN A 239 21.74 2.65 10.49
CA GLN A 239 20.74 2.93 11.52
C GLN A 239 19.47 3.60 10.96
N GLN A 240 19.48 4.02 9.69
CA GLN A 240 18.35 4.73 9.07
C GLN A 240 17.43 3.84 8.23
N GLN A 241 17.73 2.54 8.13
CA GLN A 241 16.92 1.62 7.32
C GLN A 241 15.53 1.44 7.94
N LYS A 242 14.46 1.63 7.15
CA LYS A 242 13.08 1.41 7.60
C LYS A 242 12.80 -0.10 7.71
N SER A 243 11.78 -0.49 8.49
CA SER A 243 11.41 -1.90 8.73
C SER A 243 11.09 -2.70 7.46
N GLU A 244 10.68 -2.03 6.40
CA GLU A 244 10.42 -2.63 5.08
C GLU A 244 11.68 -2.78 4.21
N GLY A 245 12.86 -2.42 4.73
CA GLY A 245 14.16 -2.57 4.07
C GLY A 245 14.59 -1.40 3.17
N GLY A 246 13.71 -0.42 2.94
CA GLY A 246 13.99 0.81 2.17
C GLY A 246 14.36 2.01 3.05
N TYR A 247 14.65 3.14 2.39
CA TYR A 247 15.07 4.39 3.03
C TYR A 247 14.03 5.52 2.86
N GLY A 248 12.76 5.16 2.68
CA GLY A 248 11.63 6.10 2.59
C GLY A 248 11.34 6.66 1.20
N SER A 249 12.36 6.90 0.38
CA SER A 249 12.17 7.31 -1.02
C SER A 249 12.97 6.41 -1.97
N THR A 250 12.57 6.40 -3.25
CA THR A 250 13.27 5.66 -4.31
C THR A 250 14.71 6.16 -4.42
N GLN A 251 14.95 7.48 -4.52
CA GLN A 251 16.31 8.05 -4.62
C GLN A 251 17.18 7.72 -3.42
N ALA A 252 16.70 7.96 -2.20
CA ALA A 252 17.46 7.68 -1.00
C ALA A 252 17.83 6.20 -0.93
N THR A 253 16.88 5.31 -1.27
CA THR A 253 17.13 3.86 -1.27
C THR A 253 18.24 3.50 -2.25
N ILE A 254 18.15 3.94 -3.49
CA ILE A 254 19.14 3.58 -4.52
C ILE A 254 20.50 4.15 -4.17
N MET A 255 20.57 5.42 -3.79
CA MET A 255 21.85 6.07 -3.51
C MET A 255 22.52 5.46 -2.29
N VAL A 256 21.78 5.17 -1.22
CA VAL A 256 22.36 4.54 -0.02
C VAL A 256 22.85 3.13 -0.32
N TYR A 257 22.06 2.29 -0.99
CA TYR A 257 22.53 0.94 -1.37
C TYR A 257 23.73 1.00 -2.33
N GLN A 258 23.77 1.94 -3.28
CA GLN A 258 24.92 2.16 -4.16
C GLN A 258 26.16 2.50 -3.32
N ALA A 259 26.06 3.50 -2.45
CA ALA A 259 27.16 4.00 -1.65
C ALA A 259 27.71 2.96 -0.67
N VAL A 260 26.82 2.21 -0.01
CA VAL A 260 27.19 1.16 0.93
C VAL A 260 27.78 -0.05 0.18
N ALA A 261 27.27 -0.41 -1.00
CA ALA A 261 27.87 -1.44 -1.85
C ALA A 261 29.31 -1.07 -2.26
N GLU A 262 29.53 0.17 -2.71
CA GLU A 262 30.87 0.65 -3.09
C GLU A 262 31.82 0.68 -1.90
N TYR A 263 31.34 1.12 -0.73
CA TYR A 263 32.15 1.09 0.49
C TYR A 263 32.60 -0.35 0.79
N TRP A 264 31.67 -1.30 0.83
CA TRP A 264 31.99 -2.68 1.19
C TRP A 264 32.84 -3.41 0.15
N ALA A 265 32.68 -3.09 -1.14
CA ALA A 265 33.52 -3.63 -2.19
C ALA A 265 34.99 -3.22 -2.06
N ASN A 266 35.26 -2.06 -1.43
CA ASN A 266 36.60 -1.48 -1.29
C ASN A 266 37.12 -1.48 0.16
N ALA A 267 36.32 -1.88 1.14
CA ALA A 267 36.68 -1.81 2.56
C ALA A 267 37.57 -2.99 2.98
N GLU A 268 38.78 -2.68 3.43
CA GLU A 268 39.63 -3.62 4.15
C GLU A 268 39.26 -3.61 5.64
N GLU A 269 38.31 -4.45 6.05
CA GLU A 269 37.97 -4.63 7.47
C GLU A 269 38.80 -5.76 8.11
N PRO A 270 39.20 -5.60 9.38
CA PRO A 270 39.87 -6.66 10.12
C PRO A 270 38.97 -7.89 10.27
N LYS A 271 39.59 -9.07 10.33
CA LYS A 271 38.88 -10.32 10.59
C LYS A 271 38.14 -10.22 11.92
N TYR A 272 36.87 -10.63 11.92
CA TYR A 272 36.04 -10.69 13.12
C TYR A 272 35.34 -12.05 13.22
N ASP A 273 35.11 -12.50 14.45
CA ASP A 273 34.33 -13.68 14.80
C ASP A 273 33.39 -13.29 15.95
N LEU A 274 32.15 -13.01 15.58
CA LEU A 274 31.14 -12.46 16.46
C LEU A 274 30.12 -13.53 16.82
N ASN A 275 30.13 -13.97 18.07
CA ASN A 275 29.09 -14.83 18.62
C ASN A 275 28.03 -13.98 19.32
N VAL A 276 26.78 -14.15 18.90
CA VAL A 276 25.60 -13.45 19.43
C VAL A 276 24.65 -14.50 19.99
N ASP A 277 24.47 -14.45 21.31
CA ASP A 277 23.54 -15.29 22.04
C ASP A 277 22.33 -14.46 22.46
N ILE A 278 21.14 -14.82 21.97
CA ILE A 278 19.87 -14.12 22.26
C ILE A 278 18.96 -15.02 23.09
N THR A 279 18.60 -14.54 24.27
CA THR A 279 17.64 -15.18 25.18
C THR A 279 16.29 -14.47 25.09
N LEU A 280 15.25 -15.24 24.76
CA LEU A 280 13.88 -14.76 24.60
C LEU A 280 12.96 -15.45 25.61
N PRO A 281 12.11 -14.71 26.34
CA PRO A 281 11.16 -15.31 27.27
C PRO A 281 10.09 -16.11 26.52
N GLY A 282 9.72 -17.27 27.07
CA GLY A 282 8.82 -18.23 26.43
C GLY A 282 9.53 -19.27 25.53
N ARG A 283 10.85 -19.16 25.31
CA ARG A 283 11.68 -20.22 24.71
C ARG A 283 12.70 -20.73 25.71
N SER A 284 12.83 -22.05 25.79
CA SER A 284 13.86 -22.72 26.59
C SER A 284 15.25 -22.71 25.94
N ASN A 285 15.32 -22.62 24.61
CA ASN A 285 16.56 -22.66 23.86
C ASN A 285 17.09 -21.26 23.54
N LEU A 286 18.38 -21.05 23.78
CA LEU A 286 19.14 -19.87 23.31
C LEU A 286 19.23 -19.85 21.79
N LEU A 287 18.97 -18.69 21.19
CA LEU A 287 19.29 -18.46 19.79
C LEU A 287 20.77 -18.07 19.69
N LYS A 288 21.56 -18.94 19.07
CA LYS A 288 22.99 -18.71 18.85
C LYS A 288 23.23 -18.37 17.39
N TYR A 289 23.84 -17.21 17.15
CA TYR A 289 24.28 -16.79 15.83
C TYR A 289 25.79 -16.56 15.86
N ASN A 290 26.47 -17.09 14.85
CA ASN A 290 27.88 -16.81 14.60
C ASN A 290 27.98 -15.97 13.32
N PHE A 291 28.69 -14.85 13.41
CA PHE A 291 29.05 -14.01 12.27
C PHE A 291 30.56 -13.96 12.13
N PHE A 292 31.06 -14.56 11.05
CA PHE A 292 32.47 -14.62 10.69
C PHE A 292 32.67 -14.03 9.29
N GLN A 293 33.92 -13.96 8.81
CA GLN A 293 34.26 -13.37 7.51
C GLN A 293 33.51 -14.01 6.31
N GLY A 294 33.11 -15.28 6.40
CA GLY A 294 32.31 -15.95 5.36
C GLY A 294 30.80 -15.71 5.45
N SER A 295 30.32 -15.17 6.57
CA SER A 295 28.93 -14.74 6.76
C SER A 295 28.84 -13.22 6.91
N GLN A 296 29.78 -12.50 6.28
CA GLN A 296 29.84 -11.04 6.32
C GLN A 296 28.48 -10.50 5.83
N TYR A 297 27.89 -9.58 6.61
CA TYR A 297 26.63 -8.89 6.27
C TYR A 297 25.35 -9.76 6.19
N ALA A 298 25.41 -11.06 6.50
CA ALA A 298 24.22 -11.90 6.55
C ALA A 298 23.27 -11.40 7.66
N THR A 299 22.02 -11.09 7.32
CA THR A 299 21.00 -10.80 8.33
C THR A 299 20.38 -12.10 8.83
N LYS A 300 20.31 -12.29 10.16
CA LYS A 300 19.58 -13.41 10.77
C LYS A 300 18.32 -12.87 11.41
N SER A 301 17.15 -13.36 10.97
CA SER A 301 15.86 -12.95 11.49
C SER A 301 15.16 -14.10 12.23
N ASN A 302 14.34 -13.77 13.22
CA ASN A 302 13.52 -14.72 13.94
C ASN A 302 12.21 -14.05 14.36
N LYS A 303 11.11 -14.81 14.37
CA LYS A 303 9.80 -14.32 14.80
C LYS A 303 9.39 -14.99 16.11
N VAL A 304 8.82 -14.19 17.02
CA VAL A 304 8.31 -14.63 18.32
C VAL A 304 6.92 -14.02 18.50
N GLY A 305 5.95 -14.84 18.92
CA GLY A 305 4.64 -14.35 19.36
C GLY A 305 4.73 -13.98 20.84
N ILE A 306 4.47 -12.71 21.18
CA ILE A 306 4.59 -12.21 22.55
C ILE A 306 3.33 -11.42 22.90
N CYS A 307 2.75 -11.68 24.08
CA CYS A 307 1.51 -11.06 24.55
C CYS A 307 1.71 -10.13 25.77
N SER A 308 2.94 -9.89 26.22
CA SER A 308 3.25 -9.06 27.40
C SER A 308 4.61 -8.36 27.28
N TYR A 309 4.89 -7.42 28.19
CA TYR A 309 6.24 -6.86 28.35
C TYR A 309 7.27 -7.97 28.57
N PHE A 310 8.43 -7.82 27.94
CA PHE A 310 9.48 -8.82 27.98
C PHE A 310 10.86 -8.16 27.94
N GLN A 311 11.86 -8.89 28.45
CA GLN A 311 13.26 -8.50 28.39
C GLN A 311 14.00 -9.47 27.47
N VAL A 312 14.83 -8.93 26.59
CA VAL A 312 15.73 -9.70 25.74
C VAL A 312 17.14 -9.54 26.26
N TYR A 313 17.80 -10.65 26.53
CA TYR A 313 19.22 -10.63 26.90
C TYR A 313 20.05 -10.99 25.68
N VAL A 314 21.06 -10.17 25.42
CA VAL A 314 21.98 -10.34 24.30
C VAL A 314 23.40 -10.39 24.87
N CYS A 315 24.10 -11.49 24.64
CA CYS A 315 25.50 -11.63 24.98
C CYS A 315 26.36 -11.61 23.71
N VAL A 316 27.44 -10.83 23.75
CA VAL A 316 28.34 -10.61 22.61
C VAL A 316 29.78 -10.82 23.06
N SER A 317 30.52 -11.68 22.36
CA SER A 317 31.82 -12.17 22.85
C SER A 317 32.99 -11.19 22.72
N GLN A 318 33.11 -10.45 21.60
CA GLN A 318 34.37 -9.74 21.27
C GLN A 318 34.22 -8.43 20.46
N CYS A 319 33.04 -8.09 19.94
CA CYS A 319 32.81 -6.86 19.17
C CYS A 319 31.50 -6.19 19.59
N TRP A 320 31.27 -4.98 19.09
CA TRP A 320 29.96 -4.34 19.17
C TRP A 320 29.10 -4.83 17.99
N GLY A 321 27.81 -5.02 18.21
CA GLY A 321 26.83 -5.38 17.20
C GLY A 321 25.53 -4.61 17.41
N GLU A 322 24.80 -4.35 16.33
CA GLU A 322 23.50 -3.68 16.38
C GLU A 322 22.39 -4.71 16.17
N ILE A 323 21.31 -4.60 16.95
CA ILE A 323 20.12 -5.46 16.82
C ILE A 323 18.93 -4.56 16.53
N LEU A 324 18.26 -4.82 15.41
CA LEU A 324 16.99 -4.21 15.06
C LEU A 324 15.84 -5.10 15.56
N MET A 325 15.00 -4.56 16.45
CA MET A 325 13.77 -5.21 16.88
C MET A 325 12.57 -4.55 16.21
N VAL A 326 11.74 -5.36 15.55
CA VAL A 326 10.50 -4.92 14.92
C VAL A 326 9.33 -5.60 15.61
N SER A 327 8.43 -4.80 16.19
CA SER A 327 7.23 -5.29 16.86
C SER A 327 6.02 -5.13 15.95
N PHE A 328 5.38 -6.26 15.62
CA PHE A 328 4.07 -6.26 14.97
C PHE A 328 3.00 -6.54 16.02
N TYR A 329 2.04 -5.63 16.16
CA TYR A 329 0.84 -5.84 16.97
C TYR A 329 -0.39 -5.77 16.07
N TYR A 330 -1.34 -6.67 16.31
CA TYR A 330 -2.65 -6.57 15.69
C TYR A 330 -3.41 -5.47 16.43
N ALA A 331 -3.43 -4.27 15.86
CA ALA A 331 -4.39 -3.26 16.26
C ALA A 331 -5.76 -3.67 15.72
N MET A 332 -6.82 -3.54 16.53
CA MET A 332 -8.14 -3.41 15.92
C MET A 332 -8.06 -2.24 14.95
N PRO A 333 -8.52 -2.39 13.69
CA PRO A 333 -8.61 -1.27 12.78
C PRO A 333 -9.32 -0.16 13.53
N LYS A 334 -8.68 1.00 13.69
CA LYS A 334 -9.47 2.18 13.99
C LYS A 334 -10.47 2.26 12.84
N GLU A 335 -11.74 2.48 13.15
CA GLU A 335 -12.65 2.97 12.12
C GLU A 335 -11.99 4.25 11.62
N ASP A 336 -11.27 4.14 10.50
CA ASP A 336 -11.02 5.29 9.65
C ASP A 336 -12.42 5.68 9.19
N VAL A 337 -13.08 6.48 10.04
CA VAL A 337 -14.14 7.37 9.61
C VAL A 337 -13.60 7.95 8.32
N ASN A 338 -14.39 7.80 7.29
CA ASN A 338 -14.07 7.97 5.90
C ASN A 338 -13.64 9.42 5.62
N ASP A 339 -12.49 9.80 6.16
CA ASP A 339 -11.99 11.14 6.29
C ASP A 339 -11.24 11.41 5.00
N CYS A 340 -12.05 11.50 3.95
CA CYS A 340 -11.79 12.12 2.66
C CYS A 340 -11.32 13.57 2.89
N THR A 341 -10.16 13.70 3.51
CA THR A 341 -9.54 14.95 4.00
C THR A 341 -8.89 15.71 2.87
N MET A 342 -8.28 14.96 1.94
CA MET A 342 -7.58 15.51 0.77
C MET A 342 -8.51 15.69 -0.43
N PHE A 343 -9.48 14.80 -0.61
CA PHE A 343 -10.34 14.74 -1.80
C PHE A 343 -11.81 14.75 -1.42
N ASN A 344 -12.63 15.42 -2.22
CA ASN A 344 -14.05 15.15 -2.29
C ASN A 344 -14.27 14.15 -3.43
N LEU A 345 -14.90 13.01 -3.14
CA LEU A 345 -15.21 11.96 -4.12
C LEU A 345 -16.70 11.68 -4.06
N THR A 346 -17.37 11.64 -5.19
CA THR A 346 -18.77 11.20 -5.32
C THR A 346 -18.82 10.07 -6.36
N VAL A 347 -19.58 9.03 -6.03
CA VAL A 347 -19.70 7.82 -6.86
C VAL A 347 -21.18 7.58 -7.11
N GLU A 348 -21.58 7.61 -8.38
CA GLU A 348 -22.96 7.38 -8.80
C GLU A 348 -23.03 6.31 -9.88
N LEU A 349 -24.04 5.44 -9.78
CA LEU A 349 -24.31 4.42 -10.78
C LEU A 349 -25.73 4.58 -11.32
N THR A 350 -25.84 5.18 -12.50
CA THR A 350 -27.13 5.47 -13.15
C THR A 350 -27.58 4.30 -14.02
N ALA A 351 -28.82 3.86 -13.81
CA ALA A 351 -29.48 2.78 -14.57
C ALA A 351 -28.71 1.45 -14.59
N GLY A 352 -27.83 1.21 -13.61
CA GLY A 352 -27.02 -0.01 -13.49
C GLY A 352 -26.00 -0.23 -14.61
N LYS A 353 -25.75 0.78 -15.46
CA LYS A 353 -24.85 0.68 -16.62
C LYS A 353 -23.85 1.82 -16.72
N LEU A 354 -24.24 3.05 -16.39
CA LEU A 354 -23.35 4.20 -16.48
C LEU A 354 -22.75 4.49 -15.10
N PHE A 355 -21.43 4.40 -15.00
CA PHE A 355 -20.69 4.69 -13.79
C PHE A 355 -20.11 6.10 -13.88
N MET A 356 -20.37 6.95 -12.89
CA MET A 356 -19.94 8.35 -12.84
C MET A 356 -19.16 8.61 -11.56
N LEU A 357 -18.00 9.24 -11.71
CA LEU A 357 -17.07 9.58 -10.65
C LEU A 357 -16.76 11.06 -10.72
N ASP A 358 -17.16 11.80 -9.69
CA ASP A 358 -16.83 13.20 -9.52
C ASP A 358 -15.78 13.35 -8.42
N PHE A 359 -14.71 14.07 -8.71
CA PHE A 359 -13.64 14.29 -7.74
C PHE A 359 -13.07 15.70 -7.79
N LEU A 360 -12.69 16.21 -6.62
CA LEU A 360 -12.11 17.54 -6.42
C LEU A 360 -11.09 17.50 -5.27
N SER A 361 -9.94 18.13 -5.45
CA SER A 361 -8.98 18.29 -4.34
C SER A 361 -9.43 19.41 -3.40
N ARG A 362 -9.28 19.22 -2.09
CA ARG A 362 -9.80 20.18 -1.09
C ARG A 362 -8.89 21.38 -0.83
N GLU A 363 -7.58 21.14 -0.71
CA GLU A 363 -6.65 22.18 -0.25
C GLU A 363 -5.89 22.84 -1.41
N ARG A 364 -5.22 22.02 -2.21
CA ARG A 364 -4.34 22.45 -3.31
C ARG A 364 -4.60 21.61 -4.54
N ASN A 365 -4.15 22.06 -5.70
CA ASN A 365 -4.07 21.15 -6.85
C ASN A 365 -3.25 19.93 -6.45
N ALA A 366 -3.88 18.76 -6.51
CA ALA A 366 -3.19 17.51 -6.25
C ALA A 366 -2.30 17.18 -7.44
N THR A 367 -1.14 16.60 -7.18
CA THR A 367 -0.25 16.11 -8.24
C THR A 367 -0.82 14.82 -8.83
N MET A 368 0.02 13.95 -9.42
CA MET A 368 -0.47 12.73 -10.02
C MET A 368 -1.24 11.88 -8.99
N SER A 369 -2.51 11.66 -9.28
CA SER A 369 -3.45 10.97 -8.41
C SER A 369 -3.89 9.66 -9.07
N ILE A 370 -4.06 8.63 -8.24
CA ILE A 370 -4.58 7.34 -8.68
C ILE A 370 -6.05 7.25 -8.29
N LEU A 371 -6.86 6.87 -9.26
CA LEU A 371 -8.23 6.44 -9.05
C LEU A 371 -8.28 4.91 -9.19
N ASP A 372 -8.37 4.22 -8.06
CA ASP A 372 -8.46 2.76 -7.97
C ASP A 372 -9.94 2.37 -7.82
N ILE A 373 -10.48 1.77 -8.88
CA ILE A 373 -11.89 1.40 -9.01
C ILE A 373 -11.99 -0.11 -8.94
N GLY A 374 -12.43 -0.64 -7.80
CA GLY A 374 -12.85 -2.03 -7.70
C GLY A 374 -14.11 -2.26 -8.55
N LEU A 375 -14.11 -3.32 -9.35
CA LEU A 375 -15.30 -3.76 -10.09
C LEU A 375 -16.00 -4.88 -9.29
N PRO A 376 -17.35 -4.89 -9.21
CA PRO A 376 -18.06 -6.01 -8.61
C PRO A 376 -17.79 -7.31 -9.37
N THR A 377 -17.85 -8.44 -8.67
CA THR A 377 -17.59 -9.75 -9.27
C THR A 377 -18.52 -10.00 -10.47
N GLY A 378 -17.94 -10.37 -11.61
CA GLY A 378 -18.67 -10.63 -12.85
C GLY A 378 -18.99 -9.39 -13.69
N PHE A 379 -18.50 -8.20 -13.29
CA PHE A 379 -18.60 -6.97 -14.08
C PHE A 379 -17.29 -6.66 -14.81
N ASN A 380 -17.43 -6.06 -15.98
CA ASN A 380 -16.34 -5.52 -16.78
C ASN A 380 -16.75 -4.13 -17.32
N PHE A 381 -15.81 -3.35 -17.83
CA PHE A 381 -16.05 -2.00 -18.33
C PHE A 381 -15.91 -1.92 -19.85
N ASP A 382 -16.55 -0.92 -20.45
CA ASP A 382 -16.42 -0.63 -21.88
C ASP A 382 -15.11 0.11 -22.16
N LYS A 383 -14.21 -0.53 -22.90
CA LYS A 383 -12.89 0.03 -23.25
C LYS A 383 -12.99 1.23 -24.19
N GLU A 384 -14.02 1.30 -25.04
CA GLU A 384 -14.16 2.39 -26.00
C GLU A 384 -14.42 3.73 -25.29
N ASP A 385 -15.14 3.70 -24.17
CA ASP A 385 -15.43 4.89 -23.39
C ASP A 385 -14.14 5.45 -22.74
N LEU A 386 -13.32 4.58 -22.15
CA LEU A 386 -12.03 4.96 -21.56
C LEU A 386 -11.01 5.40 -22.62
N ASP A 387 -10.98 4.73 -23.77
CA ASP A 387 -10.07 5.09 -24.86
C ASP A 387 -10.38 6.49 -25.43
N LYS A 388 -11.65 6.90 -25.50
CA LYS A 388 -12.03 8.28 -25.89
C LYS A 388 -11.49 9.32 -24.92
N MET A 389 -11.56 9.04 -23.61
CA MET A 389 -11.10 9.96 -22.57
C MET A 389 -9.57 9.97 -22.39
N SER A 390 -8.89 8.88 -22.75
CA SER A 390 -7.43 8.76 -22.64
C SER A 390 -6.66 9.16 -23.91
N LYS A 391 -7.19 8.85 -25.10
CA LYS A 391 -6.51 9.07 -26.39
C LYS A 391 -7.11 10.25 -27.18
N GLY A 392 -8.21 10.82 -26.73
CA GLY A 392 -8.89 11.93 -27.40
C GLY A 392 -8.14 13.27 -27.33
N PRO A 393 -8.57 14.27 -28.13
CA PRO A 393 -7.97 15.61 -28.15
C PRO A 393 -8.18 16.39 -26.85
N SER A 394 -9.24 16.10 -26.09
CA SER A 394 -9.50 16.64 -24.75
C SER A 394 -9.27 15.55 -23.70
N ARG A 395 -8.02 15.09 -23.60
CA ARG A 395 -7.62 14.03 -22.67
C ARG A 395 -7.93 14.42 -21.23
N LEU A 396 -8.67 13.56 -20.53
CA LEU A 396 -8.96 13.72 -19.09
C LEU A 396 -7.92 13.01 -18.21
N PHE A 397 -7.38 11.88 -18.68
CA PHE A 397 -6.42 11.09 -17.92
C PHE A 397 -5.41 10.38 -18.82
N SER A 398 -4.27 10.04 -18.24
CA SER A 398 -3.04 9.73 -18.98
C SER A 398 -3.00 8.29 -19.43
N LYS A 399 -3.45 7.39 -18.55
CA LYS A 399 -3.44 5.95 -18.74
C LYS A 399 -4.49 5.29 -17.85
N TYR A 400 -4.93 4.11 -18.25
CA TYR A 400 -5.66 3.19 -17.38
C TYR A 400 -5.08 1.77 -17.50
N GLU A 401 -5.13 1.01 -16.42
CA GLU A 401 -4.66 -0.38 -16.35
C GLU A 401 -5.65 -1.24 -15.57
N ILE A 402 -5.70 -2.53 -15.87
CA ILE A 402 -6.44 -3.50 -15.06
C ILE A 402 -5.42 -4.20 -14.18
N ASP A 403 -5.48 -3.97 -12.88
CA ASP A 403 -4.67 -4.72 -11.94
C ASP A 403 -5.27 -6.12 -11.77
N LYS A 404 -4.48 -7.12 -12.18
CA LYS A 404 -4.80 -8.54 -12.03
C LYS A 404 -4.04 -9.18 -10.87
N ILE A 405 -3.14 -8.45 -10.21
CA ILE A 405 -2.08 -9.01 -9.37
C ILE A 405 -2.28 -8.67 -7.89
N LEU A 406 -2.85 -7.52 -7.53
CA LEU A 406 -2.93 -7.08 -6.12
C LEU A 406 -4.31 -7.23 -5.46
N THR A 407 -5.36 -7.48 -6.23
CA THR A 407 -6.72 -7.68 -5.70
C THR A 407 -7.34 -8.92 -6.31
N ASP A 408 -7.82 -9.86 -5.48
CA ASP A 408 -8.63 -11.02 -5.92
C ASP A 408 -9.90 -10.62 -6.70
N LYS A 409 -10.20 -9.31 -6.74
CA LYS A 409 -11.26 -8.65 -7.49
C LYS A 409 -10.58 -7.71 -8.49
N GLY A 410 -10.74 -7.92 -9.80
CA GLY A 410 -10.10 -7.06 -10.80
C GLY A 410 -10.34 -5.57 -10.53
N SER A 411 -9.26 -4.81 -10.33
CA SER A 411 -9.31 -3.37 -10.11
C SER A 411 -8.96 -2.62 -11.39
N LEU A 412 -9.75 -1.61 -11.74
CA LEU A 412 -9.43 -0.64 -12.79
C LEU A 412 -8.67 0.53 -12.16
N ILE A 413 -7.42 0.73 -12.56
CA ILE A 413 -6.57 1.81 -12.10
C ILE A 413 -6.52 2.88 -13.18
N ILE A 414 -6.90 4.11 -12.85
CA ILE A 414 -6.81 5.28 -13.73
C ILE A 414 -5.76 6.25 -13.18
N TYR A 415 -4.85 6.70 -14.04
CA TYR A 415 -3.78 7.64 -13.72
C TYR A 415 -4.18 9.06 -14.14
N LEU A 416 -4.43 9.92 -13.16
CA LEU A 416 -4.77 11.33 -13.33
C LEU A 416 -3.50 12.16 -13.25
N ASP A 417 -3.25 12.99 -14.27
CA ASP A 417 -2.10 13.91 -14.30
C ASP A 417 -2.11 14.87 -13.12
N ARG A 418 -3.27 15.45 -12.83
CA ARG A 418 -3.51 16.36 -11.70
C ARG A 418 -4.98 16.29 -11.30
N VAL A 419 -5.29 16.71 -10.09
CA VAL A 419 -6.68 16.96 -9.68
C VAL A 419 -6.82 18.40 -9.24
N SER A 420 -7.67 19.15 -9.93
CA SER A 420 -7.96 20.54 -9.62
C SER A 420 -8.58 20.72 -8.22
N ASN A 421 -8.29 21.85 -7.57
CA ASN A 421 -8.97 22.28 -6.34
C ASN A 421 -10.06 23.33 -6.56
N THR A 422 -10.29 23.76 -7.81
CA THR A 422 -11.25 24.82 -8.15
C THR A 422 -12.43 24.31 -8.95
N GLN A 423 -12.17 23.49 -9.97
CA GLN A 423 -13.18 22.86 -10.82
C GLN A 423 -13.22 21.35 -10.55
N PRO A 424 -14.42 20.78 -10.32
CA PRO A 424 -14.58 19.34 -10.18
C PRO A 424 -14.37 18.65 -11.52
N GLU A 425 -13.69 17.52 -11.50
CA GLU A 425 -13.44 16.69 -12.67
C GLU A 425 -14.35 15.45 -12.61
N MET A 426 -14.92 15.08 -13.77
CA MET A 426 -15.87 13.98 -13.89
C MET A 426 -15.34 12.93 -14.88
N ILE A 427 -15.37 11.67 -14.46
CA ILE A 427 -15.12 10.52 -15.34
C ILE A 427 -16.38 9.67 -15.39
N SER A 428 -16.83 9.35 -16.61
CA SER A 428 -17.98 8.46 -16.79
C SER A 428 -17.73 7.39 -17.85
N PHE A 429 -18.08 6.16 -17.53
CA PHE A 429 -17.92 5.02 -18.45
C PHE A 429 -18.96 3.94 -18.17
N ARG A 430 -19.22 3.09 -19.16
CA ARG A 430 -20.18 1.99 -19.01
C ARG A 430 -19.55 0.76 -18.37
N ILE A 431 -20.28 0.14 -17.44
CA ILE A 431 -19.98 -1.19 -16.92
C ILE A 431 -21.07 -2.18 -17.35
N HIS A 432 -20.67 -3.41 -17.64
CA HIS A 432 -21.56 -4.49 -18.06
C HIS A 432 -21.25 -5.77 -17.29
N GLN A 433 -22.30 -6.53 -17.00
CA GLN A 433 -22.19 -7.80 -16.29
C GLN A 433 -21.94 -8.93 -17.29
N GLU A 434 -20.75 -9.52 -17.27
CA GLU A 434 -20.40 -10.71 -18.06
C GLU A 434 -20.92 -11.99 -17.41
N VAL A 435 -20.88 -12.07 -16.08
CA VAL A 435 -21.29 -13.25 -15.30
C VAL A 435 -22.35 -12.86 -14.28
N LYS A 436 -23.49 -13.55 -14.31
CA LYS A 436 -24.55 -13.38 -13.31
C LYS A 436 -24.11 -14.00 -11.98
N VAL A 437 -23.99 -13.17 -10.95
CA VAL A 437 -23.64 -13.57 -9.58
C VAL A 437 -24.83 -13.34 -8.67
N GLY A 438 -25.16 -14.32 -7.82
CA GLY A 438 -26.35 -14.28 -6.96
C GLY A 438 -26.27 -13.22 -5.85
N MET A 439 -25.14 -13.17 -5.13
CA MET A 439 -24.89 -12.14 -4.10
C MET A 439 -23.72 -11.25 -4.51
N LEU A 440 -24.04 -10.05 -4.99
CA LEU A 440 -23.03 -9.04 -5.31
C LEU A 440 -22.45 -8.44 -4.04
N GLN A 441 -21.15 -8.60 -3.85
CA GLN A 441 -20.41 -7.86 -2.82
C GLN A 441 -20.23 -6.40 -3.26
N PRO A 442 -20.26 -5.44 -2.32
CA PRO A 442 -19.87 -4.08 -2.61
C PRO A 442 -18.47 -3.98 -3.18
N ALA A 443 -18.29 -3.02 -4.07
CA ALA A 443 -17.00 -2.65 -4.60
C ALA A 443 -16.60 -1.28 -4.06
N ALA A 444 -15.29 -1.03 -3.97
CA ALA A 444 -14.74 0.21 -3.46
C ALA A 444 -14.13 1.03 -4.60
N VAL A 445 -14.30 2.35 -4.54
CA VAL A 445 -13.52 3.31 -5.32
C VAL A 445 -12.67 4.08 -4.34
N SER A 446 -11.38 4.24 -4.65
CA SER A 446 -10.49 5.08 -3.86
C SER A 446 -9.71 6.04 -4.74
N ILE A 447 -9.58 7.28 -4.26
CA ILE A 447 -8.70 8.29 -4.84
C ILE A 447 -7.61 8.67 -3.84
N TYR A 448 -6.36 8.70 -4.28
CA TYR A 448 -5.20 9.10 -3.48
C TYR A 448 -4.10 9.70 -4.36
N GLU A 449 -3.28 10.59 -3.78
CA GLU A 449 -2.03 11.00 -4.43
C GLU A 449 -1.05 9.81 -4.44
N TYR A 450 -0.27 9.67 -5.52
CA TYR A 450 0.59 8.50 -5.72
C TYR A 450 1.56 8.21 -4.55
N TYR A 451 2.08 9.25 -3.89
CA TYR A 451 3.06 9.13 -2.79
C TYR A 451 2.49 9.39 -1.39
N ASP A 452 1.44 10.20 -1.21
CA ASP A 452 0.73 10.33 0.08
C ASP A 452 -0.54 9.46 0.05
N ARG A 453 -0.39 8.21 0.51
CA ARG A 453 -1.48 7.22 0.53
C ARG A 453 -2.47 7.49 1.66
N LYS A 454 -3.17 8.62 1.57
CA LYS A 454 -4.40 8.91 2.33
C LYS A 454 -5.61 8.75 1.41
N PRO A 455 -6.05 7.51 1.15
CA PRO A 455 -7.14 7.27 0.22
C PRO A 455 -8.47 7.77 0.78
N CYS A 456 -9.17 8.59 -0.01
CA CYS A 456 -10.60 8.78 0.16
C CYS A 456 -11.32 7.59 -0.51
N LYS A 457 -12.03 6.77 0.26
CA LYS A 457 -12.64 5.53 -0.23
C LYS A 457 -14.16 5.59 -0.16
N LYS A 458 -14.87 5.25 -1.24
CA LYS A 458 -16.33 5.10 -1.23
C LYS A 458 -16.74 3.73 -1.73
N PHE A 459 -17.75 3.14 -1.11
CA PHE A 459 -18.31 1.87 -1.54
C PHE A 459 -19.56 2.10 -2.39
N TYR A 460 -19.73 1.28 -3.41
CA TYR A 460 -20.93 1.27 -4.25
C TYR A 460 -21.39 -0.16 -4.52
N ARG A 461 -22.69 -0.32 -4.77
CA ARG A 461 -23.31 -1.60 -5.12
C ARG A 461 -24.41 -1.39 -6.16
N PRO A 462 -24.38 -2.10 -7.30
CA PRO A 462 -25.46 -2.02 -8.28
C PRO A 462 -26.82 -2.38 -7.66
N GLY A 463 -27.82 -1.53 -7.86
CA GLY A 463 -29.20 -1.73 -7.37
C GLY A 463 -29.48 -1.25 -5.94
N ARG A 464 -28.53 -0.60 -5.26
CA ARG A 464 -28.75 0.10 -3.98
C ARG A 464 -28.18 1.51 -4.04
N GLU A 465 -28.78 2.43 -3.29
CA GLU A 465 -28.29 3.82 -3.17
C GLU A 465 -26.96 3.88 -2.40
N THR A 466 -26.75 3.00 -1.42
CA THR A 466 -25.50 2.90 -0.67
C THR A 466 -24.78 1.58 -0.96
N GLY A 467 -23.45 1.63 -1.02
CA GLY A 467 -22.60 0.44 -1.15
C GLY A 467 -22.34 -0.29 0.17
N GLU A 468 -22.92 0.15 1.28
CA GLU A 468 -22.71 -0.48 2.58
C GLU A 468 -23.47 -1.82 2.67
N LEU A 469 -22.85 -2.79 3.35
CA LEU A 469 -23.54 -4.02 3.72
C LEU A 469 -24.64 -3.68 4.72
N LEU A 470 -25.79 -4.35 4.61
CA LEU A 470 -26.80 -4.24 5.64
C LEU A 470 -26.21 -4.80 6.94
N SER A 471 -26.19 -3.96 7.97
CA SER A 471 -25.78 -4.33 9.31
C SER A 471 -26.86 -3.92 10.31
N LEU A 472 -26.98 -4.71 11.38
CA LEU A 472 -27.83 -4.38 12.52
C LEU A 472 -26.93 -4.11 13.71
N CYS A 473 -26.77 -2.81 14.01
CA CYS A 473 -25.90 -2.31 15.06
C CYS A 473 -26.70 -1.85 16.27
N HIS A 474 -26.26 -2.24 17.46
CA HIS A 474 -26.72 -1.69 18.73
C HIS A 474 -25.50 -1.30 19.57
N GLY A 475 -25.26 0.00 19.73
CA GLY A 475 -24.00 0.50 20.30
C GLY A 475 -22.80 0.07 19.46
N HIS A 476 -21.81 -0.58 20.08
CA HIS A 476 -20.59 -1.07 19.41
C HIS A 476 -20.71 -2.51 18.87
N VAL A 477 -21.86 -3.16 19.01
CA VAL A 477 -22.07 -4.54 18.54
C VAL A 477 -22.92 -4.52 17.28
N CYS A 478 -22.30 -4.87 16.16
CA CYS A 478 -22.95 -5.00 14.86
C CYS A 478 -23.00 -6.47 14.44
N GLY A 479 -24.14 -6.90 13.91
CA GLY A 479 -24.29 -8.19 13.23
C GLY A 479 -24.60 -8.01 11.74
N CYS A 480 -24.23 -9.01 10.93
CA CYS A 480 -24.57 -9.04 9.51
C CYS A 480 -26.09 -9.08 9.33
N ALA A 481 -26.59 -8.37 8.31
CA ALA A 481 -28.00 -8.36 7.91
C ALA A 481 -28.15 -8.65 6.41
N GLU A 482 -27.11 -9.17 5.75
CA GLU A 482 -27.21 -9.66 4.38
C GLU A 482 -27.82 -11.06 4.39
N GLY A 483 -29.13 -11.12 4.18
CA GLY A 483 -29.91 -12.35 4.03
C GLY A 483 -30.84 -12.25 2.82
N ASN A 484 -31.29 -13.41 2.34
CA ASN A 484 -32.20 -13.47 1.21
C ASN A 484 -33.62 -13.10 1.66
N GLN A 485 -34.34 -12.20 0.98
CA GLN A 485 -35.78 -11.99 1.26
C GLN A 485 -36.59 -13.30 1.13
N ALA A 486 -36.09 -14.25 0.35
CA ALA A 486 -36.68 -15.56 0.13
C ALA A 486 -36.52 -16.55 1.31
N THR A 487 -35.56 -16.35 2.22
CA THR A 487 -35.37 -17.19 3.42
C THR A 487 -36.19 -16.72 4.61
N CYS A 488 -36.96 -15.63 4.49
CA CYS A 488 -38.08 -15.33 5.38
C CYS A 488 -39.28 -16.27 5.10
N ARG A 489 -39.01 -17.58 5.05
CA ARG A 489 -40.01 -18.64 4.85
C ARG A 489 -39.85 -19.69 5.92
N LYS A 490 -41.00 -20.17 6.40
CA LYS A 490 -41.15 -21.29 7.33
C LYS A 490 -40.47 -22.54 6.74
N ILE A 491 -39.24 -22.82 7.16
CA ILE A 491 -38.52 -24.05 6.80
C ILE A 491 -38.18 -24.79 8.09
N LEU A 492 -38.48 -26.09 8.10
CA LEU A 492 -38.29 -27.00 9.23
C LEU A 492 -36.90 -27.65 9.14
N LEU A 493 -36.01 -27.36 10.08
CA LEU A 493 -34.83 -28.17 10.36
C LEU A 493 -34.70 -28.32 11.88
N CYS A 494 -34.75 -29.55 12.38
CA CYS A 494 -34.54 -29.88 13.79
C CYS A 494 -33.12 -29.55 14.22
N PHE A 495 -32.91 -28.38 14.82
CA PHE A 495 -31.79 -28.13 15.73
C PHE A 495 -32.29 -27.34 16.93
N PHE A 496 -31.91 -27.79 18.12
CA PHE A 496 -32.25 -27.17 19.39
C PHE A 496 -31.82 -25.70 19.45
N SER A 497 -32.78 -24.81 19.67
CA SER A 497 -32.78 -23.94 20.86
C SER A 497 -34.07 -23.10 20.96
N LEU A 498 -34.71 -23.17 22.13
CA LEU A 498 -35.85 -22.35 22.56
C LEU A 498 -37.13 -22.48 21.72
N SER A 499 -38.13 -23.23 22.19
CA SER A 499 -39.53 -23.01 21.81
C SER A 499 -40.16 -22.02 22.81
N GLN A 500 -40.59 -20.84 22.36
CA GLN A 500 -41.28 -19.87 23.22
C GLN A 500 -42.64 -19.49 22.63
N LYS A 501 -43.68 -19.55 23.46
CA LYS A 501 -44.99 -18.92 23.21
C LYS A 501 -44.94 -17.49 23.72
N SER A 502 -45.12 -16.50 22.85
CA SER A 502 -45.02 -15.07 23.21
C SER A 502 -46.16 -14.24 22.64
N ASN A 503 -46.68 -13.29 23.42
CA ASN A 503 -47.63 -12.27 22.99
C ASN A 503 -46.88 -10.98 22.64
N ILE A 504 -47.07 -10.44 21.43
CA ILE A 504 -46.37 -9.24 20.97
C ILE A 504 -47.24 -8.01 21.25
N ASN A 505 -46.87 -7.13 22.17
CA ASN A 505 -47.58 -5.85 22.37
C ASN A 505 -46.77 -4.67 21.82
N THR A 506 -47.42 -3.76 21.07
CA THR A 506 -46.83 -2.48 20.65
C THR A 506 -46.94 -1.45 21.75
N ASP A 507 -45.99 -1.54 22.64
CA ASP A 507 -45.23 -0.45 23.27
C ASP A 507 -44.37 -1.16 24.30
N GLY A 508 -43.09 -0.81 24.36
CA GLY A 508 -42.11 -1.54 25.16
C GLY A 508 -42.67 -1.93 26.52
N GLN A 509 -43.04 -3.22 26.66
CA GLN A 509 -43.32 -4.00 27.86
C GLN A 509 -44.56 -4.95 27.72
N LYS A 510 -44.34 -6.27 27.50
CA LYS A 510 -44.79 -7.42 28.37
C LYS A 510 -45.24 -8.64 27.56
N SER A 511 -44.68 -9.81 27.90
CA SER A 511 -45.22 -11.13 27.55
C SER A 511 -44.97 -12.11 28.71
N GLN A 512 -45.96 -12.96 29.02
CA GLN A 512 -45.82 -14.10 29.94
C GLN A 512 -45.48 -15.38 29.16
N THR A 513 -44.73 -16.30 29.79
CA THR A 513 -44.04 -17.44 29.16
C THR A 513 -44.34 -18.75 29.89
N GLN A 514 -43.97 -19.91 29.32
CA GLN A 514 -43.82 -21.21 30.01
C GLN A 514 -42.49 -21.87 29.56
N LYS A 515 -41.68 -22.29 30.55
CA LYS A 515 -40.37 -23.02 30.61
C LYS A 515 -39.39 -23.09 29.41
N SER A 516 -38.10 -22.83 29.73
CA SER A 516 -36.90 -23.23 28.96
C SER A 516 -35.73 -23.65 29.87
N GLU A 517 -34.77 -24.41 29.34
CA GLU A 517 -33.68 -25.14 30.03
C GLU A 517 -32.40 -24.33 30.32
N TYR A 518 -32.51 -23.01 30.43
CA TYR A 518 -31.54 -22.17 31.12
C TYR A 518 -32.31 -21.45 32.23
N GLU A 519 -31.86 -21.53 33.48
CA GLU A 519 -32.50 -20.90 34.64
C GLU A 519 -32.87 -19.44 34.33
N GLN A 520 -34.13 -19.20 33.97
CA GLN A 520 -34.70 -17.86 33.83
C GLN A 520 -36.22 -17.92 33.84
N ALA A 521 -36.80 -17.01 34.61
CA ALA A 521 -38.13 -17.13 35.17
C ALA A 521 -39.25 -16.93 34.14
N GLU A 522 -40.34 -17.66 34.36
CA GLU A 522 -41.63 -17.52 33.71
C GLU A 522 -42.17 -16.08 33.90
N GLY A 523 -42.55 -15.39 32.82
CA GLY A 523 -43.09 -14.02 32.93
C GLY A 523 -42.13 -12.87 32.61
N GLU A 524 -40.90 -13.15 32.17
CA GLU A 524 -39.92 -12.12 31.86
C GLU A 524 -40.07 -11.49 30.46
N LEU A 525 -39.76 -10.20 30.40
CA LEU A 525 -39.71 -9.39 29.18
C LEU A 525 -38.52 -9.74 28.29
N ARG A 526 -38.79 -10.03 27.02
CA ARG A 526 -37.77 -10.30 25.99
C ARG A 526 -37.91 -9.34 24.81
N THR A 527 -36.77 -8.86 24.31
CA THR A 527 -36.70 -7.95 23.15
C THR A 527 -36.33 -8.74 21.91
N PHE A 528 -37.19 -8.72 20.89
CA PHE A 528 -36.93 -9.31 19.59
C PHE A 528 -36.62 -8.21 18.56
N ILE A 529 -35.63 -8.45 17.70
CA ILE A 529 -35.19 -7.49 16.69
C ILE A 529 -35.25 -8.12 15.30
N GLY A 530 -36.05 -7.54 14.41
CA GLY A 530 -36.15 -7.97 13.01
C GLY A 530 -35.53 -6.96 12.05
N TYR A 531 -35.07 -7.44 10.89
CA TYR A 531 -34.54 -6.57 9.85
C TYR A 531 -35.64 -5.81 9.10
N ARG A 532 -35.39 -4.53 8.75
CA ARG A 532 -36.37 -3.67 8.07
C ARG A 532 -36.88 -4.25 6.75
N HIS A 533 -36.02 -4.95 6.00
CA HIS A 533 -36.38 -5.58 4.72
C HIS A 533 -37.25 -6.84 4.90
N CYS A 534 -37.29 -7.43 6.10
CA CYS A 534 -38.13 -8.58 6.44
C CYS A 534 -39.52 -8.19 6.97
N ARG A 535 -39.77 -6.90 7.22
CA ARG A 535 -41.01 -6.41 7.84
C ARG A 535 -42.27 -6.85 7.06
N ALA A 536 -42.21 -6.78 5.73
CA ALA A 536 -43.32 -7.19 4.87
C ALA A 536 -43.50 -8.72 4.78
N ALA A 537 -42.42 -9.49 5.01
CA ALA A 537 -42.48 -10.96 4.97
C ALA A 537 -42.93 -11.57 6.31
N LEU A 538 -42.57 -10.92 7.42
CA LEU A 538 -42.89 -11.40 8.77
C LEU A 538 -44.32 -11.03 9.23
N ASP A 539 -44.85 -9.89 8.78
CA ASP A 539 -46.22 -9.42 9.03
C ASP A 539 -46.73 -9.61 10.47
N LEU A 540 -45.87 -9.35 11.46
CA LEU A 540 -46.20 -9.52 12.87
C LEU A 540 -47.16 -8.42 13.31
N THR A 541 -48.33 -8.81 13.84
CA THR A 541 -49.32 -7.88 14.36
C THR A 541 -49.30 -7.84 15.89
N PRO A 542 -49.50 -6.66 16.49
CA PRO A 542 -49.57 -6.55 17.94
C PRO A 542 -50.84 -7.21 18.52
N GLY A 543 -50.78 -7.67 19.77
CA GLY A 543 -51.85 -8.37 20.49
C GLY A 543 -51.98 -9.86 20.19
N GLN A 544 -51.16 -10.40 19.27
CA GLN A 544 -51.22 -11.78 18.82
C GLN A 544 -50.14 -12.66 19.45
N THR A 545 -50.46 -13.95 19.56
CA THR A 545 -49.54 -14.98 20.08
C THR A 545 -48.79 -15.64 18.94
N TYR A 546 -47.47 -15.84 19.10
CA TYR A 546 -46.61 -16.52 18.14
C TYR A 546 -45.76 -17.58 18.83
N LEU A 547 -45.48 -18.67 18.12
CA LEU A 547 -44.42 -19.61 18.43
C LEU A 547 -43.14 -19.15 17.74
N ILE A 548 -42.08 -18.95 18.52
CA ILE A 548 -40.76 -18.54 18.01
C ILE A 548 -39.75 -19.63 18.38
N MET A 549 -38.98 -20.08 17.40
CA MET A 549 -37.87 -21.01 17.55
C MET A 549 -36.64 -20.49 16.80
N GLY A 550 -35.43 -20.64 17.37
CA GLY A 550 -34.22 -20.10 16.74
C GLY A 550 -32.93 -20.77 17.20
N SER A 551 -31.77 -20.20 16.86
CA SER A 551 -30.48 -20.68 17.33
C SER A 551 -30.01 -19.91 18.57
N SER A 552 -29.23 -20.53 19.45
CA SER A 552 -28.54 -19.85 20.54
C SER A 552 -27.54 -18.79 20.03
N LYS A 553 -27.12 -18.90 18.77
CA LYS A 553 -26.32 -17.90 18.06
C LYS A 553 -27.07 -16.59 17.77
N ASP A 554 -28.41 -16.63 17.80
CA ASP A 554 -29.28 -15.48 17.50
C ASP A 554 -29.49 -14.60 18.73
N ILE A 555 -29.01 -15.05 19.89
CA ILE A 555 -29.09 -14.36 21.18
C ILE A 555 -27.91 -13.40 21.32
N ARG A 556 -28.22 -12.12 21.46
CA ARG A 556 -27.25 -11.05 21.72
C ARG A 556 -27.39 -10.57 23.15
N ILE A 557 -26.27 -10.25 23.79
CA ILE A 557 -26.27 -9.67 25.14
C ILE A 557 -26.19 -8.16 25.02
N ASP A 558 -27.22 -7.46 25.48
CA ASP A 558 -27.14 -6.02 25.73
C ASP A 558 -26.38 -5.80 27.03
N TYR A 559 -25.07 -5.52 26.91
CA TYR A 559 -24.18 -5.28 28.04
C TYR A 559 -24.57 -4.07 28.90
N LYS A 560 -25.34 -3.10 28.37
CA LYS A 560 -25.77 -1.93 29.14
C LYS A 560 -26.92 -2.25 30.09
N ASN A 561 -27.88 -3.03 29.62
CA ASN A 561 -29.08 -3.38 30.40
C ASN A 561 -29.02 -4.79 31.02
N ARG A 562 -27.96 -5.56 30.74
CA ARG A 562 -27.84 -6.99 31.10
C ARG A 562 -29.05 -7.81 30.66
N GLN A 563 -29.63 -7.47 29.51
CA GLN A 563 -30.78 -8.18 28.94
C GLN A 563 -30.37 -8.92 27.66
N TYR A 564 -31.02 -10.06 27.43
CA TYR A 564 -30.87 -10.80 26.19
C TYR A 564 -31.79 -10.22 25.12
N GLN A 565 -31.23 -9.96 23.95
CA GLN A 565 -31.93 -9.54 22.74
C GLN A 565 -31.90 -10.69 21.73
N TYR A 566 -33.00 -10.94 21.05
CA TYR A 566 -33.17 -12.06 20.13
C TYR A 566 -33.31 -11.49 18.71
N ALA A 567 -32.32 -11.69 17.86
CA ALA A 567 -32.39 -11.25 16.47
C ALA A 567 -33.12 -12.30 15.63
N PHE A 568 -34.02 -11.89 14.74
CA PHE A 568 -34.60 -12.78 13.74
C PHE A 568 -33.61 -12.96 12.60
N ASP A 569 -33.09 -14.17 12.43
CA ASP A 569 -32.17 -14.56 11.36
C ASP A 569 -32.81 -15.57 10.40
N GLU A 570 -32.07 -16.00 9.38
CA GLU A 570 -32.50 -17.00 8.38
C GLU A 570 -32.89 -18.36 8.99
N ASN A 571 -32.43 -18.64 10.21
CA ASN A 571 -32.72 -19.88 10.94
C ASN A 571 -33.83 -19.72 11.99
N THR A 572 -34.42 -18.52 12.12
CA THR A 572 -35.51 -18.29 13.07
C THR A 572 -36.86 -18.66 12.46
N TRP A 573 -37.59 -19.54 13.12
CA TRP A 573 -38.96 -19.91 12.74
C TRP A 573 -39.98 -19.16 13.59
N ILE A 574 -40.97 -18.56 12.91
CA ILE A 574 -42.07 -17.83 13.54
C ILE A 574 -43.39 -18.34 12.95
N GLU A 575 -44.26 -18.79 13.83
CA GLU A 575 -45.60 -19.30 13.48
C GLU A 575 -46.65 -18.58 14.31
N TYR A 576 -47.73 -18.13 13.67
CA TYR A 576 -48.87 -17.58 14.39
C TYR A 576 -49.54 -18.68 15.21
N TRP A 577 -49.78 -18.42 16.48
CA TRP A 577 -50.50 -19.32 17.39
C TRP A 577 -51.95 -18.82 17.49
N PRO A 578 -52.93 -19.49 16.84
CA PRO A 578 -54.30 -19.03 16.85
C PRO A 578 -54.92 -19.06 18.26
N THR A 579 -55.86 -18.16 18.51
CA THR A 579 -56.58 -18.14 19.79
C THR A 579 -57.47 -19.37 19.95
N ALA A 580 -57.87 -19.69 21.19
CA ALA A 580 -58.73 -20.85 21.48
C ALA A 580 -60.06 -20.83 20.70
N GLU A 581 -60.58 -19.63 20.42
CA GLU A 581 -61.77 -19.40 19.61
C GLU A 581 -61.49 -19.66 18.12
N GLU A 582 -60.36 -19.18 17.60
CA GLU A 582 -59.93 -19.43 16.21
C GLU A 582 -59.64 -20.91 15.94
N CYS A 583 -59.12 -21.65 16.92
CA CYS A 583 -58.89 -23.09 16.82
C CYS A 583 -60.17 -23.91 16.63
N GLN A 584 -61.35 -23.35 16.90
CA GLN A 584 -62.64 -24.00 16.59
C GLN A 584 -63.01 -23.89 15.10
N VAL A 585 -62.34 -23.00 14.35
CA VAL A 585 -62.55 -22.83 12.91
C VAL A 585 -61.76 -23.88 12.15
N GLU A 586 -62.41 -24.52 11.18
CA GLU A 586 -61.85 -25.63 10.38
C GLU A 586 -60.51 -25.26 9.70
N LYS A 587 -60.33 -23.99 9.35
CA LYS A 587 -59.09 -23.43 8.79
C LYS A 587 -57.88 -23.55 9.74
N TYR A 588 -58.05 -23.31 11.03
CA TYR A 588 -56.95 -23.22 12.01
C TYR A 588 -56.79 -24.48 12.85
N ARG A 589 -57.81 -25.36 12.87
CA ARG A 589 -57.80 -26.64 13.57
C ARG A 589 -56.54 -27.50 13.34
N PRO A 590 -56.05 -27.72 12.09
CA PRO A 590 -54.83 -28.52 11.88
C PRO A 590 -53.58 -27.84 12.45
N THR A 591 -53.48 -26.52 12.40
CA THR A 591 -52.36 -25.77 12.98
C THR A 591 -52.36 -25.87 14.50
N CYS A 592 -53.52 -25.71 15.15
CA CYS A 592 -53.61 -25.79 16.61
C CYS A 592 -53.24 -27.19 17.14
N LEU A 593 -53.77 -28.24 16.52
CA LEU A 593 -53.45 -29.62 16.91
C LEU A 593 -51.98 -29.95 16.70
N GLY A 594 -51.38 -29.52 15.58
CA GLY A 594 -49.95 -29.75 15.32
C GLY A 594 -49.03 -28.98 16.28
N LEU A 595 -49.42 -27.77 16.69
CA LEU A 595 -48.67 -26.99 17.68
C LEU A 595 -48.77 -27.59 19.09
N GLU A 596 -49.95 -28.07 19.49
CA GLU A 596 -50.15 -28.75 20.78
C GLU A 596 -49.36 -30.06 20.84
N GLU A 597 -49.44 -30.88 19.78
CA GLU A 597 -48.66 -32.13 19.68
C GLU A 597 -47.15 -31.86 19.73
N LEU A 598 -46.67 -30.81 19.05
CA LEU A 598 -45.26 -30.41 19.08
C LEU A 598 -44.81 -30.04 20.51
N VAL A 599 -45.61 -29.27 21.23
CA VAL A 599 -45.30 -28.89 22.62
C VAL A 599 -45.27 -30.11 23.53
N ASP A 600 -46.26 -31.00 23.40
CA ASP A 600 -46.34 -32.23 24.19
C ASP A 600 -45.13 -33.15 23.93
N GLN A 601 -44.74 -33.31 22.65
CA GLN A 601 -43.57 -34.11 22.28
C GLN A 601 -42.26 -33.50 22.81
N LEU A 602 -42.08 -32.19 22.68
CA LEU A 602 -40.89 -31.49 23.18
C LEU A 602 -40.77 -31.57 24.71
N GLN A 603 -41.88 -31.45 25.43
CA GLN A 603 -41.91 -31.54 26.90
C GLN A 603 -41.69 -32.96 27.41
N ALA A 604 -42.29 -33.96 26.75
CA ALA A 604 -42.23 -35.34 27.21
C ALA A 604 -40.92 -36.06 26.83
N PHE A 605 -40.35 -35.75 25.67
CA PHE A 605 -39.25 -36.55 25.10
C PHE A 605 -37.99 -35.74 24.75
N GLY A 606 -38.05 -34.40 24.73
CA GLY A 606 -36.99 -33.57 24.16
C GLY A 606 -36.69 -33.94 22.70
N CYS A 607 -35.49 -33.67 22.21
CA CYS A 607 -35.02 -34.23 20.92
C CYS A 607 -33.92 -35.27 21.16
N GLN A 608 -34.01 -36.42 20.50
CA GLN A 608 -32.89 -37.36 20.42
C GLN A 608 -31.89 -36.86 19.37
N MET A 609 -30.68 -36.51 19.80
CA MET A 609 -29.57 -36.16 18.91
C MET A 609 -29.18 -37.42 18.11
N LYS A 610 -29.35 -37.37 16.79
CA LYS A 610 -28.75 -38.34 15.86
C LYS A 610 -27.48 -37.76 15.25
#